data_AF-A0A9D1KBF4-F1
#
_entry.id   AF-A0A9D1KBF4-F1
#
_cell.length_a   1.000
_cell.length_b   1.000
_cell.length_c   1.000
_cell.angle_alpha   90.00
_cell.angle_beta   90.00
_cell.angle_gamma   90.00
#
_symmetry.space_group_name_H-M   'P 1'
#
loop_
_entity.id
_entity.type
_entity.pdbx_description
1 polymer ?
#
loop_
_entity_poly.entity_id
_entity_poly.type
_entity_poly.pdbx_seq_one_letter_code
_entity_poly.pdbx_strand_id
1 'polypeptide(L)'
;MKLIIKSDTLYYLILPINLKNLKEEEIITKIKHIFLKYNHKYHLLEPGFYEVDVYHHDIVGTVISIEKIDTFDFSDEVDLRVIIKNKVKVYLNLIDVTEFIEYKDKIDVDTLNLKEYLRLIEHSKIIIDTKKVLS
;
A
#
# COMPACT_ATOMS: atom_id res chain seq x y z
N MET A 1 9.22 -1.64 -1.87
CA MET A 1 8.06 -1.42 -1.00
C MET A 1 8.01 0.05 -0.63
N LYS A 2 6.84 0.69 -0.66
CA LYS A 2 6.69 2.11 -0.29
C LYS A 2 5.60 2.25 0.78
N LEU A 3 5.88 3.03 1.83
CA LEU A 3 4.93 3.40 2.87
C LEU A 3 4.39 4.80 2.58
N ILE A 4 3.08 4.98 2.66
CA ILE A 4 2.42 6.29 2.59
C ILE A 4 1.61 6.44 3.87
N ILE A 5 1.95 7.43 4.69
CA ILE A 5 1.17 7.78 5.88
C ILE A 5 0.12 8.81 5.46
N LYS A 6 -1.16 8.55 5.73
CA LYS A 6 -2.26 9.51 5.46
C LYS A 6 -2.69 10.23 6.73
N SER A 7 -2.71 9.52 7.85
CA SER A 7 -2.99 10.03 9.19
C SER A 7 -2.30 9.15 10.23
N ASP A 8 -2.46 9.50 11.50
CA ASP A 8 -1.96 8.70 12.63
C ASP A 8 -2.62 7.30 12.71
N THR A 9 -3.79 7.14 12.09
CA THR A 9 -4.56 5.88 12.11
C THR A 9 -4.58 5.16 10.78
N LEU A 10 -4.27 5.83 9.65
CA LEU A 10 -4.39 5.25 8.31
C LEU A 10 -3.08 5.39 7.53
N TYR A 11 -2.57 4.25 7.08
CA TYR A 11 -1.39 4.21 6.21
C TYR A 11 -1.52 3.12 5.15
N TYR A 12 -0.82 3.32 4.04
CA TYR A 12 -0.79 2.41 2.89
C TYR A 12 0.60 1.83 2.69
N LEU A 13 0.65 0.51 2.50
CA LEU A 13 1.84 -0.23 2.14
C LEU A 13 1.74 -0.73 0.71
N ILE A 14 2.66 -0.29 -0.15
CA ILE A 14 2.71 -0.67 -1.56
C ILE A 14 3.80 -1.70 -1.77
N LEU A 15 3.39 -2.87 -2.22
CA LEU A 15 4.23 -4.01 -2.54
C LEU A 15 4.32 -4.13 -4.07
N PRO A 16 5.53 -4.06 -4.66
CA PRO A 16 5.75 -4.27 -6.09
C PRO A 16 5.67 -5.77 -6.48
N ILE A 17 4.81 -6.51 -5.80
CA ILE A 17 4.49 -7.91 -6.07
C ILE A 17 2.96 -8.05 -6.02
N ASN A 18 2.39 -8.80 -6.96
CA ASN A 18 0.96 -9.04 -6.98
C ASN A 18 0.62 -10.34 -6.23
N LEU A 19 -0.15 -10.23 -5.15
CA LEU A 19 -0.57 -11.36 -4.33
C LEU A 19 -1.90 -11.98 -4.81
N LYS A 20 -2.50 -11.49 -5.91
CA LYS A 20 -3.83 -11.87 -6.42
C LYS A 20 -4.02 -13.37 -6.66
N ASN A 21 -2.96 -14.09 -7.01
CA ASN A 21 -3.02 -15.52 -7.33
C ASN A 21 -2.84 -16.44 -6.11
N LEU A 22 -2.64 -15.87 -4.92
CA LEU A 22 -2.49 -16.62 -3.67
C LEU A 22 -3.85 -16.84 -3.01
N LYS A 23 -3.96 -17.89 -2.21
CA LYS A 23 -5.12 -18.09 -1.35
C LYS A 23 -5.15 -17.03 -0.25
N GLU A 24 -6.34 -16.73 0.26
CA GLU A 24 -6.54 -15.73 1.31
C GLU A 24 -5.65 -15.99 2.55
N GLU A 25 -5.54 -17.23 3.02
CA GLU A 25 -4.66 -17.61 4.14
C GLU A 25 -3.17 -17.32 3.87
N GLU A 26 -2.72 -17.52 2.62
CA GLU A 26 -1.35 -17.24 2.21
C GLU A 26 -1.10 -15.72 2.13
N ILE A 27 -2.10 -14.96 1.69
CA ILE A 27 -2.07 -13.48 1.68
C ILE A 27 -1.98 -12.97 3.12
N ILE A 28 -2.84 -13.45 4.02
CA ILE A 28 -2.84 -13.08 5.45
C ILE A 28 -1.47 -13.38 6.07
N THR A 29 -0.94 -14.58 5.83
CA THR A 29 0.36 -15.00 6.37
C THR A 29 1.49 -14.10 5.85
N LYS A 30 1.51 -13.78 4.56
CA LYS A 30 2.50 -12.86 3.98
C LYS A 30 2.39 -11.46 4.55
N ILE A 31 1.18 -10.95 4.72
CA ILE A 31 0.93 -9.63 5.30
C ILE A 31 1.45 -9.56 6.74
N LYS A 32 1.12 -10.55 7.58
CA LYS A 32 1.64 -10.65 8.95
C LYS A 32 3.18 -10.66 8.97
N HIS A 33 3.81 -11.48 8.13
CA HIS A 33 5.27 -11.50 8.01
C HIS A 33 5.86 -10.17 7.56
N ILE A 34 5.22 -9.47 6.63
CA ILE A 34 5.65 -8.15 6.18
C ILE A 34 5.57 -7.16 7.34
N PHE A 35 4.47 -7.10 8.08
CA PHE A 35 4.37 -6.19 9.22
C PHE A 35 5.40 -6.50 10.29
N LEU A 36 5.56 -7.76 10.70
CA LEU A 36 6.59 -8.16 11.66
C LEU A 36 8.00 -7.78 11.17
N LYS A 37 8.29 -8.06 9.89
CA LYS A 37 9.59 -7.74 9.29
C LYS A 37 9.87 -6.26 9.26
N TYR A 38 8.88 -5.39 9.06
CA TYR A 38 9.08 -3.95 8.90
C TYR A 38 8.71 -3.13 10.14
N ASN A 39 8.17 -3.75 11.19
CA ASN A 39 7.76 -3.06 12.40
C ASN A 39 8.93 -2.35 13.08
N HIS A 40 10.11 -2.99 13.11
CA HIS A 40 11.32 -2.39 13.69
C HIS A 40 11.76 -1.08 13.02
N LYS A 41 11.38 -0.85 11.74
CA LYS A 41 11.84 0.29 10.95
C LYS A 41 10.80 1.43 10.92
N TYR A 42 9.52 1.08 10.86
CA TYR A 42 8.45 2.06 10.64
C TYR A 42 7.42 2.09 11.76
N HIS A 43 7.57 1.27 12.81
CA HIS A 43 6.62 1.17 13.93
C HIS A 43 5.16 1.03 13.47
N LEU A 44 4.94 0.13 12.50
CA LEU A 44 3.63 -0.08 11.87
C LEU A 44 2.61 -0.70 12.84
N LEU A 45 3.08 -1.53 13.77
CA LEU A 45 2.25 -2.27 14.72
C LEU A 45 2.61 -1.88 16.15
N GLU A 46 1.63 -1.30 16.83
CA GLU A 46 1.51 -1.19 18.28
C GLU A 46 0.40 -2.14 18.78
N PRO A 47 0.34 -2.49 20.07
CA PRO A 47 -0.82 -3.15 20.67
C PRO A 47 -2.16 -2.53 20.26
N GLY A 48 -3.08 -3.34 19.75
CA GLY A 48 -4.37 -2.86 19.27
C GLY A 48 -4.98 -3.70 18.15
N PHE A 49 -6.10 -3.20 17.63
CA PHE A 49 -6.84 -3.81 16.53
C PHE A 49 -6.62 -3.06 15.23
N TYR A 50 -6.29 -3.80 14.18
CA TYR A 50 -6.06 -3.27 12.84
C TYR A 50 -7.00 -3.91 11.84
N GLU A 51 -7.60 -3.08 11.00
CA GLU A 51 -8.27 -3.52 9.78
C GLU A 51 -7.32 -3.30 8.59
N VAL A 52 -7.19 -4.33 7.78
CA VAL A 52 -6.27 -4.35 6.66
C VAL A 52 -7.02 -4.67 5.39
N ASP A 53 -7.09 -3.70 4.48
CA ASP A 53 -7.61 -3.94 3.14
C ASP A 53 -6.48 -4.28 2.18
N VAL A 54 -6.67 -5.32 1.38
CA VAL A 54 -5.74 -5.75 0.35
C VAL A 54 -6.34 -5.47 -1.02
N TYR A 55 -5.68 -4.61 -1.77
CA TYR A 55 -6.07 -4.22 -3.12
C TYR A 55 -5.06 -4.75 -4.11
N HIS A 56 -5.55 -5.31 -5.21
CA HIS A 56 -4.72 -5.80 -6.31
C HIS A 56 -4.76 -4.83 -7.47
N HIS A 57 -3.59 -4.55 -8.04
CA HIS A 57 -3.43 -3.70 -9.20
C HIS A 57 -2.42 -4.33 -10.16
N ASP A 58 -2.73 -4.32 -11.45
CA ASP A 58 -1.96 -5.10 -12.43
C ASP A 58 -0.55 -4.53 -12.60
N ILE A 59 -0.40 -3.21 -12.57
CA ILE A 59 0.90 -2.52 -12.67
C ILE A 59 1.55 -2.30 -11.30
N VAL A 60 0.81 -1.77 -10.32
CA VAL A 60 1.38 -1.40 -9.02
C VAL A 60 1.78 -2.60 -8.16
N GLY A 61 1.10 -3.74 -8.35
CA GLY A 61 1.23 -4.92 -7.51
C GLY A 61 0.13 -4.96 -6.45
N THR A 62 0.51 -5.08 -5.18
CA THR A 62 -0.45 -5.18 -4.06
C THR A 62 -0.36 -3.92 -3.22
N VAL A 63 -1.50 -3.29 -2.98
CA VAL A 63 -1.64 -2.14 -2.09
C VAL A 63 -2.37 -2.61 -0.85
N ILE A 64 -1.80 -2.37 0.31
CA ILE A 64 -2.38 -2.72 1.60
C ILE A 64 -2.75 -1.43 2.30
N SER A 65 -4.02 -1.21 2.61
CA SER A 65 -4.48 -0.15 3.51
C SER A 65 -4.52 -0.72 4.91
N ILE A 66 -3.94 -0.01 5.88
CA ILE A 66 -4.02 -0.39 7.29
C ILE A 66 -4.68 0.75 8.03
N GLU A 67 -5.77 0.42 8.71
CA GLU A 67 -6.48 1.31 9.60
C GLU A 67 -6.37 0.80 11.04
N LYS A 68 -5.83 1.64 11.91
CA LYS A 68 -5.78 1.43 13.36
C LYS A 68 -7.16 1.77 13.91
N ILE A 69 -7.88 0.75 14.38
CA ILE A 69 -9.26 0.89 14.85
C ILE A 69 -9.28 1.28 16.33
N ASP A 70 -8.45 0.62 17.14
CA ASP A 70 -8.41 0.84 18.59
C ASP A 70 -7.03 0.49 19.18
N THR A 71 -6.70 1.13 20.30
CA THR A 71 -5.50 0.89 21.10
C THR A 71 -5.90 0.49 22.50
N PHE A 72 -5.35 -0.63 23.00
CA PHE A 72 -5.54 -1.04 24.38
C PHE A 72 -4.18 -1.15 25.07
N ASP A 73 -4.09 -0.64 26.31
CA ASP A 73 -2.88 -0.70 27.14
C ASP A 73 -2.60 -2.11 27.72
N PHE A 74 -3.38 -3.14 27.34
CA PHE A 74 -3.46 -4.39 28.09
C PHE A 74 -3.13 -5.69 27.34
N SER A 75 -2.50 -5.67 26.16
CA SER A 75 -1.95 -6.91 25.59
C SER A 75 -0.74 -6.69 24.70
N ASP A 76 0.25 -7.57 24.77
CA ASP A 76 1.32 -7.70 23.76
C ASP A 76 0.79 -8.26 22.41
N GLU A 77 -0.52 -8.49 22.32
CA GLU A 77 -1.18 -9.11 21.18
C GLU A 77 -1.72 -8.05 20.22
N VAL A 78 -1.41 -8.26 18.93
CA VAL A 78 -1.93 -7.48 17.81
C VAL A 78 -2.91 -8.37 17.05
N ASP A 79 -4.20 -7.99 17.04
CA ASP A 79 -5.20 -8.65 16.20
C ASP A 79 -5.38 -7.90 14.88
N LEU A 80 -5.32 -8.65 13.79
CA LEU A 80 -5.16 -8.11 12.44
C LEU A 80 -6.18 -8.78 11.52
N ARG A 81 -7.20 -8.01 11.16
CA ARG A 81 -8.29 -8.45 10.27
C ARG A 81 -7.97 -8.05 8.84
N VAL A 82 -8.16 -8.98 7.90
CA VAL A 82 -7.80 -8.77 6.50
C VAL A 82 -9.04 -8.87 5.63
N ILE A 83 -9.26 -7.88 4.76
CA ILE A 83 -10.34 -7.84 3.77
C ILE A 83 -9.71 -7.70 2.39
N ILE A 84 -10.01 -8.60 1.46
CA ILE A 84 -9.53 -8.50 0.08
C ILE A 84 -10.55 -7.72 -0.76
N LYS A 85 -10.13 -6.61 -1.36
CA LYS A 85 -10.94 -5.70 -2.18
C LYS A 85 -10.40 -5.58 -3.61
N ASN A 86 -11.27 -5.16 -4.53
CA ASN A 86 -10.94 -4.95 -5.95
C ASN A 86 -10.20 -3.61 -6.20
N LYS A 87 -9.66 -3.45 -7.41
CA LYS A 87 -8.74 -2.39 -7.86
C LYS A 87 -9.02 -0.98 -7.29
N VAL A 88 -7.95 -0.28 -6.91
CA VAL A 88 -7.95 1.14 -6.52
C VAL A 88 -7.22 1.97 -7.56
N LYS A 89 -7.58 3.25 -7.69
CA LYS A 89 -6.90 4.15 -8.61
C LYS A 89 -5.62 4.70 -7.99
N VAL A 90 -4.51 4.65 -8.72
CA VAL A 90 -3.19 5.06 -8.23
C VAL A 90 -2.55 6.07 -9.17
N TYR A 91 -1.91 7.07 -8.58
CA TYR A 91 -1.20 8.11 -9.31
C TYR A 91 0.23 8.27 -8.81
N LEU A 92 1.11 8.76 -9.67
CA LEU A 92 2.47 9.19 -9.31
C LEU A 92 2.56 10.71 -9.33
N ASN A 93 3.22 11.26 -8.31
CA ASN A 93 3.63 12.65 -8.26
C ASN A 93 5.14 12.72 -8.11
N LEU A 94 5.84 13.21 -9.13
CA LEU A 94 7.29 13.25 -9.15
C LEU A 94 7.85 14.16 -8.05
N ILE A 95 8.91 13.69 -7.39
CA ILE A 95 9.60 14.44 -6.34
C ILE A 95 10.55 15.46 -6.96
N ASP A 96 11.21 15.06 -8.06
CA ASP A 96 12.02 15.92 -8.91
C ASP A 96 11.64 15.66 -10.37
N VAL A 97 11.34 16.74 -11.09
CA VAL A 97 10.86 16.74 -12.48
C VAL A 97 11.97 16.96 -13.49
N THR A 98 13.19 17.28 -13.05
CA THR A 98 14.31 17.58 -13.94
C THR A 98 14.72 16.40 -14.83
N GLU A 99 14.63 15.16 -14.33
CA GLU A 99 14.96 13.93 -15.06
C GLU A 99 13.77 13.28 -15.79
N PHE A 100 12.56 13.84 -15.63
CA PHE A 100 11.30 13.23 -16.08
C PHE A 100 10.32 14.27 -16.63
N ILE A 101 10.85 15.22 -17.41
CA ILE A 101 10.11 16.40 -17.88
C ILE A 101 8.85 16.01 -18.67
N GLU A 102 8.90 14.90 -19.40
CA GLU A 102 7.76 14.36 -20.16
C GLU A 102 6.58 13.91 -19.25
N TYR A 103 6.80 13.82 -17.94
CA TYR A 103 5.85 13.33 -16.95
C TYR A 103 5.54 14.35 -15.84
N LYS A 104 5.75 15.66 -16.10
CA LYS A 104 5.71 16.75 -15.12
C LYS A 104 4.44 16.86 -14.25
N ASP A 105 3.34 16.22 -14.62
CA ASP A 105 2.05 16.26 -13.94
C ASP A 105 1.76 15.01 -13.10
N LYS A 106 0.60 14.99 -12.43
CA LYS A 106 0.08 13.78 -11.75
C LYS A 106 -0.20 12.69 -12.80
N ILE A 107 0.60 11.63 -12.78
CA ILE A 107 0.53 10.54 -13.77
C ILE A 107 -0.43 9.47 -13.30
N ASP A 108 -1.38 9.08 -14.14
CA ASP A 108 -2.21 7.90 -13.92
C ASP A 108 -1.36 6.63 -14.18
N VAL A 109 -1.24 5.73 -13.20
CA VAL A 109 -0.36 4.57 -13.35
C VAL A 109 -0.89 3.59 -14.40
N ASP A 110 -2.21 3.57 -14.63
CA ASP A 110 -2.83 2.67 -15.60
C ASP A 110 -2.43 2.95 -17.06
N THR A 111 -1.86 4.13 -17.34
CA THR A 111 -1.38 4.50 -18.68
C THR A 111 0.10 4.14 -18.90
N LEU A 112 0.82 3.73 -17.87
CA LEU A 112 2.25 3.41 -17.93
C LEU A 112 2.48 1.92 -18.19
N ASN A 113 3.52 1.59 -18.97
CA ASN A 113 3.99 0.20 -18.99
C ASN A 113 4.84 -0.13 -17.74
N LEU A 114 5.08 -1.42 -17.49
CA LEU A 114 5.79 -1.88 -16.29
C LEU A 114 7.19 -1.25 -16.14
N LYS A 115 7.92 -1.07 -17.25
CA LYS A 115 9.27 -0.49 -17.24
C LYS A 115 9.24 0.99 -16.86
N GLU A 116 8.31 1.75 -17.42
CA GLU A 116 8.10 3.17 -17.10
C GLU A 116 7.67 3.35 -15.65
N TYR A 117 6.71 2.53 -15.20
CA TYR A 117 6.26 2.54 -13.81
C TYR A 117 7.40 2.28 -12.83
N LEU A 118 8.20 1.22 -13.05
CA LEU A 118 9.33 0.89 -12.17
C LEU A 118 10.40 1.98 -12.15
N ARG A 119 10.62 2.66 -13.28
CA ARG A 119 11.54 3.80 -13.35
C ARG A 119 11.00 5.00 -12.56
N LEU A 120 9.70 5.30 -12.67
CA LEU A 120 9.10 6.49 -12.07
C LEU A 120 8.78 6.32 -10.58
N ILE A 121 8.44 5.12 -10.11
CA ILE A 121 8.04 4.87 -8.72
C ILE A 121 9.16 5.17 -7.70
N GLU A 122 10.41 4.97 -8.10
CA GLU A 122 11.59 5.26 -7.29
C GLU A 122 11.74 6.77 -7.04
N HIS A 123 11.34 7.59 -8.03
CA HIS A 123 11.49 9.05 -8.02
C HIS A 123 10.17 9.80 -7.75
N SER A 124 9.10 9.09 -7.41
CA SER A 124 7.76 9.67 -7.22
C SER A 124 7.19 9.41 -5.83
N LYS A 125 6.38 10.32 -5.30
CA LYS A 125 5.39 10.00 -4.27
C LYS A 125 4.22 9.26 -4.93
N ILE A 126 3.78 8.16 -4.34
CA ILE A 126 2.60 7.45 -4.83
C ILE A 126 1.37 8.01 -4.11
N ILE A 127 0.33 8.32 -4.87
CA ILE A 127 -0.93 8.84 -4.37
C ILE A 127 -2.01 7.82 -4.69
N ILE A 128 -2.57 7.19 -3.65
CA ILE A 128 -3.71 6.29 -3.79
C ILE A 128 -4.99 7.11 -3.62
N ASP A 129 -5.92 6.94 -4.54
CA ASP A 129 -7.28 7.48 -4.46
C ASP A 129 -8.23 6.37 -3.99
N THR A 130 -8.74 6.57 -2.79
CA THR A 130 -9.50 5.58 -2.02
C THR A 130 -11.00 5.72 -2.23
N LYS A 131 -11.44 6.73 -2.98
CA LYS A 131 -12.81 6.78 -3.47
C LYS A 131 -13.01 5.58 -4.38
N LYS A 132 -13.95 4.69 -4.03
CA LYS A 132 -14.34 3.55 -4.87
C LYS A 132 -14.51 4.06 -6.29
N VAL A 133 -13.69 3.54 -7.21
CA VAL A 133 -14.04 3.58 -8.63
C VAL A 133 -15.20 2.59 -8.76
N LEU A 134 -16.43 3.09 -8.63
CA LEU A 134 -17.60 2.35 -9.06
C LEU A 134 -17.50 2.28 -10.58
N SER A 135 -16.90 1.19 -11.08
CA SER A 135 -16.96 0.77 -12.48
C SER A 135 -18.25 0.00 -12.73
#